data_AF-F0YAG2-F1
#
_entry.id   AF-F0YAG2-F1
#
_cell.length_a   1.000
_cell.length_b   1.000
_cell.length_c   1.000
_cell.angle_alpha   90.00
_cell.angle_beta   90.00
_cell.angle_gamma   90.00
#
_symmetry.space_group_name_H-M   'P 1'
#
loop_
_entity.id
_entity.type
_entity.pdbx_description
1 polymer ?
#
loop_
_entity_poly.entity_id
_entity_poly.type
_entity_poly.pdbx_seq_one_letter_code
_entity_poly.pdbx_strand_id
1 'polypeptide(L)'
;GCPIYEATRRGLGSALLRSPRKLARLVGGICEASPVPVSVKLRLSPAGPNDANYLDHVAALRDLGEEGPAFLTLHGRTATQRYGKPADWAAIEAAAGAAGAVPLVGNGDVLTHYEAAARRAAAPAAAGLMVGRGALVTPWLFDEIRSGSTWLPTAEERAAVYYELAANYRTQFGDDARGKNAAFYFLPFHFNFLHRWRPL
;
A
#
# COMPACT_ATOMS: atom_id res chain seq x y z
N GLY A 1 -8.11 -4.61 1.77
CA GLY A 1 -8.53 -4.34 0.38
C GLY A 1 -7.86 -5.19 -0.71
N CYS A 2 -7.44 -6.43 -0.44
CA CYS A 2 -6.83 -7.31 -1.45
C CYS A 2 -7.90 -7.87 -2.42
N PRO A 3 -7.74 -7.74 -3.75
CA PRO A 3 -8.71 -8.24 -4.73
C PRO A 3 -8.45 -9.68 -5.20
N ILE A 4 -7.44 -10.37 -4.67
CA ILE A 4 -7.05 -11.72 -5.09
C ILE A 4 -8.19 -12.70 -4.84
N TYR A 5 -8.47 -13.57 -5.82
CA TYR A 5 -9.60 -14.48 -5.80
C TYR A 5 -9.55 -15.44 -4.61
N GLU A 6 -8.36 -15.96 -4.30
CA GLU A 6 -8.09 -16.88 -3.19
C GLU A 6 -8.49 -16.29 -1.83
N ALA A 7 -8.35 -14.97 -1.67
CA ALA A 7 -8.79 -14.26 -0.48
C ALA A 7 -10.29 -13.94 -0.54
N THR A 8 -10.75 -13.37 -1.66
CA THR A 8 -12.13 -12.86 -1.78
C THR A 8 -13.18 -13.98 -1.80
N ARG A 9 -12.87 -15.16 -2.34
CA ARG A 9 -13.75 -16.36 -2.28
C ARG A 9 -14.02 -16.85 -0.86
N ARG A 10 -13.14 -16.51 0.10
CA ARG A 10 -13.27 -16.83 1.53
C ARG A 10 -13.91 -15.69 2.33
N GLY A 11 -14.37 -14.63 1.66
CA GLY A 11 -14.90 -13.44 2.32
C GLY A 11 -13.83 -12.51 2.90
N LEU A 12 -12.56 -12.68 2.53
CA LEU A 12 -11.44 -11.87 3.00
C LEU A 12 -11.11 -10.73 2.02
N GLY A 13 -10.22 -9.83 2.43
CA GLY A 13 -9.70 -8.79 1.55
C GLY A 13 -10.77 -7.77 1.16
N SER A 14 -10.92 -7.50 -0.14
CA SER A 14 -11.94 -6.55 -0.62
C SER A 14 -13.37 -7.07 -0.47
N ALA A 15 -13.61 -8.36 -0.23
CA ALA A 15 -14.96 -8.88 -0.01
C ALA A 15 -15.62 -8.31 1.26
N LEU A 16 -14.82 -7.92 2.26
CA LEU A 16 -15.29 -7.22 3.46
C LEU A 16 -15.86 -5.84 3.16
N LEU A 17 -15.48 -5.22 2.03
CA LEU A 17 -15.98 -3.91 1.61
C LEU A 17 -17.44 -3.93 1.15
N ARG A 18 -18.13 -5.09 1.19
CA ARG A 18 -19.58 -5.15 0.92
C ARG A 18 -20.43 -4.61 2.08
N SER A 19 -19.88 -4.53 3.29
CA SER A 19 -20.64 -4.11 4.47
C SER A 19 -19.76 -3.30 5.45
N PRO A 20 -19.94 -1.97 5.52
CA PRO A 20 -19.23 -1.11 6.47
C PRO A 20 -19.40 -1.56 7.92
N ARG A 21 -20.62 -1.89 8.32
CA ARG A 21 -20.92 -2.37 9.69
C ARG A 21 -20.19 -3.66 10.04
N LYS A 22 -20.14 -4.62 9.11
CA LYS A 22 -19.43 -5.89 9.35
C LYS A 22 -17.92 -5.66 9.47
N LEU A 23 -17.37 -4.79 8.62
CA LEU A 23 -15.95 -4.43 8.68
C LEU A 23 -15.60 -3.73 10.00
N ALA A 24 -16.37 -2.72 10.39
CA ALA A 24 -16.13 -1.98 11.64
C ALA A 24 -16.22 -2.88 12.87
N ARG A 25 -17.21 -3.77 12.95
CA ARG A 25 -17.31 -4.76 14.04
C ARG A 25 -16.09 -5.68 14.10
N LEU A 26 -15.62 -6.17 12.96
CA LEU A 26 -14.43 -7.01 12.89
C LEU A 26 -13.19 -6.24 13.35
N VAL A 27 -13.01 -5.01 12.88
CA VAL A 27 -11.86 -4.18 13.25
C VAL A 27 -11.89 -3.83 14.72
N GLY A 28 -13.03 -3.41 15.27
CA GLY A 28 -13.18 -3.10 16.69
C GLY A 28 -12.77 -4.26 17.59
N GLY A 29 -13.24 -5.48 17.29
CA GLY A 29 -12.82 -6.68 18.05
C GLY A 29 -11.33 -7.02 17.90
N ILE A 30 -10.70 -6.71 16.76
CA ILE A 30 -9.25 -6.89 16.58
C ILE A 30 -8.48 -5.84 17.38
N CYS A 31 -8.92 -4.57 17.38
CA CYS A 31 -8.31 -3.51 18.16
C CYS A 31 -8.38 -3.82 19.66
N GLU A 32 -9.57 -4.22 20.15
CA GLU A 32 -9.79 -4.59 21.55
C GLU A 32 -8.87 -5.74 22.00
N ALA A 33 -8.68 -6.75 21.14
CA ALA A 33 -7.86 -7.92 21.47
C ALA A 33 -6.35 -7.72 21.24
N SER A 34 -5.93 -6.64 20.57
CA SER A 34 -4.54 -6.45 20.16
C SER A 34 -3.76 -5.66 21.21
N PRO A 35 -2.58 -6.15 21.66
CA PRO A 35 -1.72 -5.39 22.56
C PRO A 35 -0.94 -4.27 21.85
N VAL A 36 -1.08 -4.16 20.51
CA VAL A 36 -0.37 -3.18 19.67
C VAL A 36 -1.33 -2.44 18.75
N PRO A 37 -0.99 -1.22 18.30
CA PRO A 37 -1.83 -0.45 17.40
C PRO A 37 -2.20 -1.20 16.12
N VAL A 38 -3.48 -1.17 15.77
CA VAL A 38 -4.03 -1.83 14.58
C VAL A 38 -4.27 -0.79 13.48
N SER A 39 -3.93 -1.13 12.23
CA SER A 39 -4.24 -0.29 11.06
C SER A 39 -5.08 -1.04 10.04
N VAL A 40 -5.81 -0.29 9.20
CA VAL A 40 -6.71 -0.88 8.20
C VAL A 40 -6.41 -0.35 6.80
N LYS A 41 -6.15 -1.27 5.87
CA LYS A 41 -5.93 -0.94 4.45
C LYS A 41 -7.13 -1.31 3.57
N LEU A 42 -7.72 -0.30 2.94
CA LEU A 42 -8.94 -0.38 2.13
C LEU A 42 -8.68 -0.15 0.63
N ARG A 43 -9.74 -0.33 -0.15
CA ARG A 43 -9.92 0.05 -1.56
C ARG A 43 -11.25 0.78 -1.68
N LEU A 44 -11.50 1.45 -2.82
CA LEU A 44 -12.72 2.25 -3.00
C LEU A 44 -14.03 1.45 -2.90
N SER A 45 -14.01 0.22 -3.38
CA SER A 45 -15.16 -0.70 -3.36
C SER A 45 -14.72 -2.13 -3.70
N PRO A 46 -15.57 -3.15 -3.45
CA PRO A 46 -15.36 -4.49 -4.00
C PRO A 46 -15.65 -4.58 -5.50
N ALA A 47 -16.35 -3.60 -6.09
CA ALA A 47 -16.98 -3.68 -7.40
C ALA A 47 -16.63 -2.47 -8.29
N GLY A 48 -17.55 -1.96 -9.10
CA GLY A 48 -17.32 -0.86 -10.04
C GLY A 48 -17.18 0.51 -9.35
N PRO A 49 -16.84 1.56 -10.12
CA PRO A 49 -16.75 2.94 -9.60
C PRO A 49 -18.10 3.47 -9.09
N ASN A 50 -19.22 3.02 -9.66
CA ASN A 50 -20.57 3.37 -9.21
C ASN A 50 -20.97 2.67 -7.90
N ASP A 51 -20.17 1.70 -7.44
CA ASP A 51 -20.37 0.95 -6.19
C ASP A 51 -19.43 1.45 -5.07
N ALA A 52 -18.82 2.63 -5.26
CA ALA A 52 -17.91 3.24 -4.31
C ALA A 52 -18.61 3.51 -2.97
N ASN A 53 -18.21 2.78 -1.92
CA ASN A 53 -18.75 2.91 -0.58
C ASN A 53 -17.66 3.19 0.47
N TYR A 54 -16.48 3.62 0.01
CA TYR A 54 -15.32 3.88 0.87
C TYR A 54 -15.60 4.93 1.95
N LEU A 55 -16.43 5.94 1.67
CA LEU A 55 -16.81 6.95 2.67
C LEU A 55 -17.57 6.31 3.84
N ASP A 56 -18.49 5.38 3.56
CA ASP A 56 -19.22 4.66 4.61
C ASP A 56 -18.27 3.79 5.45
N HIS A 57 -17.29 3.15 4.82
CA HIS A 57 -16.27 2.36 5.54
C HIS A 57 -15.38 3.24 6.40
N VAL A 58 -14.95 4.40 5.89
CA VAL A 58 -14.12 5.35 6.63
C VAL A 58 -14.91 5.91 7.82
N ALA A 59 -16.16 6.32 7.61
CA ALA A 59 -17.04 6.79 8.69
C ALA A 59 -17.24 5.71 9.75
N ALA A 60 -17.59 4.48 9.35
CA ALA A 60 -17.80 3.39 10.30
C ALA A 60 -16.55 3.00 11.11
N LEU A 61 -15.34 3.17 10.54
CA LEU A 61 -14.08 2.93 11.25
C LEU A 61 -13.68 4.10 12.14
N ARG A 62 -13.93 5.34 11.70
CA ARG A 62 -13.76 6.55 12.52
C ARG A 62 -14.66 6.50 13.75
N ASP A 63 -15.90 6.04 13.60
CA ASP A 63 -16.88 6.00 14.68
C ASP A 63 -16.52 4.97 15.79
N LEU A 64 -15.46 4.17 15.61
CA LEU A 64 -14.86 3.37 16.68
C LEU A 64 -14.07 4.23 17.69
N GLY A 65 -13.76 5.48 17.38
CA GLY A 65 -13.07 6.41 18.27
C GLY A 65 -11.63 5.98 18.58
N GLU A 66 -11.16 6.31 19.79
CA GLU A 66 -9.80 6.04 20.26
C GLU A 66 -9.48 4.54 20.40
N GLU A 67 -10.51 3.69 20.59
CA GLU A 67 -10.38 2.23 20.61
C GLU A 67 -10.34 1.63 19.19
N GLY A 68 -10.48 2.47 18.16
CA GLY A 68 -10.47 2.12 16.76
C GLY A 68 -9.07 1.90 16.18
N PRO A 69 -8.96 1.86 14.85
CA PRO A 69 -7.67 1.71 14.18
C PRO A 69 -6.81 2.98 14.34
N ALA A 70 -5.53 2.79 14.61
CA ALA A 70 -4.56 3.87 14.76
C ALA A 70 -4.34 4.69 13.48
N PHE A 71 -4.52 4.08 12.30
CA PHE A 71 -4.61 4.79 11.03
C PHE A 71 -5.27 3.94 9.95
N LEU A 72 -5.75 4.63 8.92
CA LEU A 72 -6.32 4.03 7.72
C LEU A 72 -5.35 4.19 6.54
N THR A 73 -5.41 3.26 5.59
CA THR A 73 -4.79 3.44 4.27
C THR A 73 -5.81 3.17 3.18
N LEU A 74 -6.05 4.13 2.28
CA LEU A 74 -6.96 3.94 1.16
C LEU A 74 -6.18 3.84 -0.15
N HIS A 75 -6.36 2.71 -0.84
CA HIS A 75 -5.93 2.62 -2.24
C HIS A 75 -7.01 3.19 -3.14
N GLY A 76 -6.66 4.20 -3.96
CA GLY A 76 -7.57 4.93 -4.86
C GLY A 76 -8.11 4.10 -6.04
N ARG A 77 -8.25 2.79 -5.91
CA ARG A 77 -8.89 1.94 -6.90
C ARG A 77 -9.92 1.05 -6.25
N THR A 78 -10.95 0.71 -7.00
CA THR A 78 -11.82 -0.42 -6.67
C THR A 78 -11.07 -1.75 -6.80
N ALA A 79 -11.62 -2.84 -6.26
CA ALA A 79 -11.02 -4.16 -6.37
C ALA A 79 -10.98 -4.67 -7.82
N THR A 80 -12.06 -4.47 -8.59
CA THR A 80 -12.19 -4.95 -9.97
C THR A 80 -11.27 -4.22 -10.94
N GLN A 81 -10.98 -2.94 -10.69
CA GLN A 81 -10.04 -2.16 -11.49
C GLN A 81 -8.62 -2.74 -11.46
N ARG A 82 -8.25 -3.55 -10.45
CA ARG A 82 -6.90 -4.08 -10.22
C ARG A 82 -5.83 -2.99 -10.38
N TYR A 83 -5.15 -2.96 -11.52
CA TYR A 83 -4.14 -1.98 -11.93
C TYR A 83 -4.45 -1.32 -13.30
N GLY A 84 -5.63 -1.57 -13.88
CA GLY A 84 -5.97 -1.16 -15.26
C GLY A 84 -6.52 0.26 -15.41
N LYS A 85 -6.72 0.98 -14.31
CA LYS A 85 -7.12 2.40 -14.30
C LYS A 85 -6.19 3.20 -13.40
N PRO A 86 -6.02 4.52 -13.58
CA PRO A 86 -5.32 5.37 -12.61
C PRO A 86 -5.97 5.30 -11.22
N ALA A 87 -5.17 5.48 -10.17
CA ALA A 87 -5.70 5.69 -8.82
C ALA A 87 -6.41 7.05 -8.72
N ASP A 88 -7.62 7.06 -8.16
CA ASP A 88 -8.41 8.23 -7.88
C ASP A 88 -7.94 8.89 -6.57
N TRP A 89 -7.17 9.98 -6.71
CA TRP A 89 -6.67 10.75 -5.59
C TRP A 89 -7.69 11.77 -5.06
N ALA A 90 -8.71 12.14 -5.84
CA ALA A 90 -9.81 12.96 -5.35
C ALA A 90 -10.67 12.17 -4.35
N ALA A 91 -10.89 10.88 -4.61
CA ALA A 91 -11.53 9.98 -3.65
C ALA A 91 -10.69 9.79 -2.37
N ILE A 92 -9.35 9.76 -2.49
CA ILE A 92 -8.45 9.71 -1.32
C ILE A 92 -8.57 10.99 -0.50
N GLU A 93 -8.60 12.16 -1.14
CA GLU A 93 -8.80 13.44 -0.46
C GLU A 93 -10.14 13.50 0.28
N ALA A 94 -11.24 13.12 -0.38
CA ALA A 94 -12.56 13.06 0.24
C ALA A 94 -12.58 12.10 1.44
N ALA A 95 -11.94 10.93 1.31
CA ALA A 95 -11.81 9.96 2.39
C ALA A 95 -11.00 10.50 3.56
N ALA A 96 -9.87 11.18 3.29
CA ALA A 96 -9.02 11.75 4.32
C ALA A 96 -9.75 12.83 5.12
N GLY A 97 -10.50 13.71 4.43
CA GLY A 97 -11.36 14.69 5.10
C GLY A 97 -12.46 14.05 5.94
N ALA A 98 -13.05 12.94 5.48
CA ALA A 98 -14.10 12.22 6.21
C ALA A 98 -13.57 11.42 7.43
N ALA A 99 -12.28 11.07 7.44
CA ALA A 99 -11.65 10.25 8.49
C ALA A 99 -11.53 10.99 9.83
N GLY A 100 -11.65 12.32 9.84
CA GLY A 100 -11.59 13.13 11.06
C GLY A 100 -10.24 13.02 11.76
N ALA A 101 -10.25 12.64 13.05
CA ALA A 101 -9.03 12.50 13.84
C ALA A 101 -8.19 11.27 13.47
N VAL A 102 -8.78 10.26 12.82
CA VAL A 102 -8.04 9.05 12.42
C VAL A 102 -7.18 9.35 11.19
N PRO A 103 -5.84 9.27 11.27
CA PRO A 103 -4.98 9.59 10.14
C PRO A 103 -5.25 8.67 8.95
N LEU A 104 -5.37 9.24 7.75
CA LEU A 104 -5.54 8.47 6.51
C LEU A 104 -4.33 8.63 5.59
N VAL A 105 -3.78 7.50 5.16
CA VAL A 105 -2.66 7.40 4.23
C VAL A 105 -3.19 7.09 2.82
N GLY A 106 -2.80 7.92 1.84
CA GLY A 106 -3.13 7.72 0.44
C GLY A 106 -2.25 6.67 -0.23
N ASN A 107 -2.81 5.83 -1.10
CA ASN A 107 -2.06 4.80 -1.81
C ASN A 107 -2.51 4.69 -3.28
N GLY A 108 -1.53 4.56 -4.17
CA GLY A 108 -1.77 4.23 -5.58
C GLY A 108 -1.00 5.16 -6.52
N ASP A 109 -0.27 4.56 -7.45
CA ASP A 109 0.43 5.27 -8.54
C ASP A 109 1.37 6.37 -8.03
N VAL A 110 2.19 5.98 -7.06
CA VAL A 110 3.38 6.68 -6.59
C VAL A 110 4.58 5.81 -7.00
N LEU A 111 5.15 6.11 -8.17
CA LEU A 111 6.28 5.42 -8.77
C LEU A 111 7.56 6.27 -8.78
N THR A 112 7.42 7.58 -8.59
CA THR A 112 8.51 8.56 -8.67
C THR A 112 8.33 9.63 -7.58
N HIS A 113 9.38 10.39 -7.27
CA HIS A 113 9.27 11.50 -6.32
C HIS A 113 8.39 12.64 -6.86
N TYR A 114 8.39 12.89 -8.17
CA TYR A 114 7.47 13.83 -8.83
C TYR A 114 6.00 13.42 -8.63
N GLU A 115 5.70 12.13 -8.81
CA GLU A 115 4.35 11.61 -8.56
C GLU A 115 4.01 11.73 -7.08
N ALA A 116 4.92 11.40 -6.17
CA ALA A 116 4.70 11.57 -4.74
C ALA A 116 4.34 13.02 -4.38
N ALA A 117 5.09 14.00 -4.90
CA ALA A 117 4.81 15.42 -4.72
C ALA A 117 3.43 15.81 -5.29
N ALA A 118 3.12 15.38 -6.52
CA ALA A 118 1.82 15.63 -7.14
C ALA A 118 0.66 14.99 -6.36
N ARG A 119 0.85 13.80 -5.80
CA ARG A 119 -0.16 13.09 -4.98
C ARG A 119 -0.38 13.76 -3.64
N ARG A 120 0.69 14.25 -2.99
CA ARG A 120 0.58 15.07 -1.78
C ARG A 120 -0.19 16.37 -2.04
N ALA A 121 0.04 17.01 -3.19
CA ALA A 121 -0.69 18.21 -3.57
C ALA A 121 -2.17 17.94 -3.91
N ALA A 122 -2.47 16.78 -4.50
CA ALA A 122 -3.82 16.38 -4.87
C ALA A 122 -4.69 15.91 -3.68
N ALA A 123 -4.06 15.46 -2.59
CA ALA A 123 -4.76 15.03 -1.37
C ALA A 123 -4.10 15.62 -0.11
N PRO A 124 -4.21 16.95 0.10
CA PRO A 124 -3.59 17.63 1.24
C PRO A 124 -4.14 17.17 2.60
N ALA A 125 -5.37 16.63 2.68
CA ALA A 125 -5.91 16.10 3.92
C ALA A 125 -5.30 14.73 4.30
N ALA A 126 -4.66 14.03 3.36
CA ALA A 126 -4.01 12.76 3.65
C ALA A 126 -2.74 12.95 4.50
N ALA A 127 -2.67 12.22 5.62
CA ALA A 127 -1.55 12.28 6.57
C ALA A 127 -0.21 11.83 5.93
N GLY A 128 -0.28 10.93 4.95
CA GLY A 128 0.91 10.44 4.25
C GLY A 128 0.62 9.68 2.96
N LEU A 129 1.69 9.16 2.37
CA LEU A 129 1.66 8.34 1.16
C LEU A 129 2.19 6.95 1.47
N MET A 130 1.55 5.92 0.91
CA MET A 130 2.08 4.57 0.88
C MET A 130 2.54 4.23 -0.53
N VAL A 131 3.82 3.84 -0.64
CA VAL A 131 4.45 3.40 -1.89
C VAL A 131 4.37 1.88 -1.99
N GLY A 132 4.11 1.38 -3.20
CA GLY A 132 4.08 -0.06 -3.49
C GLY A 132 5.03 -0.40 -4.63
N ARG A 133 4.48 -0.52 -5.85
CA ARG A 133 5.27 -0.86 -7.06
C ARG A 133 6.46 0.07 -7.31
N GLY A 134 6.35 1.36 -6.95
CA GLY A 134 7.46 2.31 -7.06
C GLY A 134 8.71 1.86 -6.34
N ALA A 135 8.57 1.35 -5.12
CA ALA A 135 9.70 0.87 -4.32
C ALA A 135 10.36 -0.41 -4.90
N LEU A 136 9.63 -1.20 -5.69
CA LEU A 136 10.20 -2.36 -6.38
C LEU A 136 11.00 -1.96 -7.63
N VAL A 137 10.56 -0.91 -8.31
CA VAL A 137 11.26 -0.38 -9.50
C VAL A 137 12.46 0.46 -9.07
N THR A 138 12.29 1.27 -8.03
CA THR A 138 13.28 2.23 -7.52
C THR A 138 13.41 2.04 -6.00
N PRO A 139 14.26 1.12 -5.51
CA PRO A 139 14.40 0.84 -4.08
C PRO A 139 14.79 2.05 -3.22
N TRP A 140 15.52 2.99 -3.81
CA TRP A 140 15.92 4.27 -3.20
C TRP A 140 14.86 5.39 -3.34
N LEU A 141 13.65 5.08 -3.83
CA LEU A 141 12.59 6.08 -4.04
C LEU A 141 12.22 6.85 -2.77
N PHE A 142 12.34 6.24 -1.60
CA PHE A 142 12.08 6.94 -0.34
C PHE A 142 13.08 8.07 -0.08
N ASP A 143 14.34 7.90 -0.49
CA ASP A 143 15.35 8.95 -0.40
C ASP A 143 15.06 10.06 -1.41
N GLU A 144 14.67 9.72 -2.64
CA GLU A 144 14.27 10.71 -3.65
C GLU A 144 13.02 11.51 -3.22
N ILE A 145 12.04 10.86 -2.59
CA ILE A 145 10.85 11.52 -2.04
C ILE A 145 11.26 12.48 -0.92
N ARG A 146 12.21 12.08 -0.06
CA ARG A 146 12.68 12.89 1.06
C ARG A 146 13.52 14.08 0.58
N SER A 147 14.39 13.89 -0.40
CA SER A 147 15.26 14.95 -0.94
C SER A 147 14.56 15.84 -1.96
N GLY A 148 13.48 15.35 -2.59
CA GLY A 148 12.86 16.01 -3.74
C GLY A 148 13.74 15.98 -5.00
N SER A 149 14.70 15.05 -5.06
CA SER A 149 15.69 14.97 -6.14
C SER A 149 15.87 13.55 -6.63
N THR A 150 16.09 13.40 -7.94
CA THR A 150 16.41 12.10 -8.55
C THR A 150 17.85 11.72 -8.25
N TRP A 151 18.08 10.49 -7.79
CA TRP A 151 19.43 9.93 -7.71
C TRP A 151 19.72 9.12 -8.99
N LEU A 152 20.92 9.30 -9.53
CA LEU A 152 21.36 8.65 -10.77
C LEU A 152 22.46 7.64 -10.45
N PRO A 153 22.11 6.43 -9.98
CA PRO A 153 23.10 5.44 -9.62
C PRO A 153 23.88 4.91 -10.83
N THR A 154 25.16 4.65 -10.62
CA THR A 154 26.00 3.93 -11.58
C THR A 154 25.52 2.47 -11.74
N ALA A 155 26.04 1.78 -12.76
CA ALA A 155 25.76 0.35 -12.93
C ALA A 155 26.20 -0.49 -11.71
N GLU A 156 27.31 -0.11 -11.08
CA GLU A 156 27.85 -0.77 -9.88
C GLU A 156 26.95 -0.53 -8.67
N GLU A 157 26.48 0.69 -8.46
CA GLU A 157 25.54 1.03 -7.37
C GLU A 157 24.20 0.31 -7.55
N ARG A 158 23.72 0.15 -8.79
CA ARG A 158 22.52 -0.64 -9.07
C ARG A 158 22.73 -2.13 -8.80
N ALA A 159 23.91 -2.67 -9.09
CA ALA A 159 24.26 -4.04 -8.74
C ALA A 159 24.42 -4.23 -7.22
N ALA A 160 24.92 -3.23 -6.51
CA ALA A 160 25.06 -3.22 -5.05
C ALA A 160 23.72 -3.47 -4.34
N VAL A 161 22.62 -2.91 -4.85
CA VAL A 161 21.26 -3.18 -4.32
C VAL A 161 20.93 -4.68 -4.33
N TYR A 162 21.39 -5.43 -5.34
CA TYR A 162 21.17 -6.88 -5.41
C TYR A 162 22.07 -7.66 -4.47
N TYR A 163 23.32 -7.23 -4.31
CA TYR A 163 24.22 -7.84 -3.34
C TYR A 163 23.67 -7.68 -1.91
N GLU A 164 23.15 -6.50 -1.59
CA GLU A 164 22.50 -6.23 -0.32
C GLU A 164 21.22 -7.06 -0.14
N LEU A 165 20.35 -7.10 -1.16
CA LEU A 165 19.13 -7.92 -1.11
C LEU A 165 19.43 -9.41 -0.93
N ALA A 166 20.44 -9.94 -1.62
CA ALA A 166 20.87 -11.33 -1.49
C ALA A 166 21.46 -11.61 -0.10
N ALA A 167 22.24 -10.68 0.46
CA ALA A 167 22.76 -10.78 1.82
C ALA A 167 21.61 -10.80 2.85
N ASN A 168 20.61 -9.93 2.67
CA ASN A 168 19.41 -9.88 3.51
C ASN A 168 18.61 -11.19 3.43
N TYR A 169 18.44 -11.77 2.24
CA TYR A 169 17.79 -13.07 2.08
C TYR A 169 18.58 -14.22 2.70
N ARG A 170 19.91 -14.21 2.61
CA ARG A 170 20.75 -15.21 3.30
C ARG A 170 20.55 -15.12 4.82
N THR A 171 20.49 -13.92 5.37
CA THR A 171 20.22 -13.70 6.80
C THR A 171 18.82 -14.17 7.18
N GLN A 172 17.80 -13.85 6.37
CA GLN A 172 16.40 -14.13 6.68
C GLN A 172 15.98 -15.58 6.45
N PHE A 173 16.43 -16.19 5.35
CA PHE A 173 16.02 -17.53 4.94
C PHE A 173 17.06 -18.61 5.26
N GLY A 174 18.29 -18.24 5.60
CA GLY A 174 19.39 -19.14 5.83
C GLY A 174 20.19 -19.45 4.55
N ASP A 175 21.38 -20.03 4.74
CA ASP A 175 22.28 -20.42 3.63
C ASP A 175 22.15 -21.91 3.24
N ASP A 176 21.18 -22.61 3.81
CA ASP A 176 20.88 -24.00 3.44
C ASP A 176 20.14 -24.06 2.08
N ALA A 177 19.88 -25.29 1.60
CA ALA A 177 19.19 -25.48 0.32
C ALA A 177 17.79 -24.86 0.30
N ARG A 178 17.07 -24.86 1.44
CA ARG A 178 15.73 -24.30 1.55
C ARG A 178 15.78 -22.77 1.46
N GLY A 179 16.70 -22.14 2.17
CA GLY A 179 16.90 -20.70 2.18
C GLY A 179 17.34 -20.18 0.82
N LYS A 180 18.27 -20.89 0.17
CA LYS A 180 18.67 -20.63 -1.22
C LYS A 180 17.48 -20.74 -2.17
N ASN A 181 16.67 -21.79 -2.08
CA ASN A 181 15.48 -21.93 -2.93
C ASN A 181 14.46 -20.81 -2.72
N ALA A 182 14.24 -20.36 -1.48
CA ALA A 182 13.40 -19.21 -1.18
C ALA A 182 13.96 -17.92 -1.80
N ALA A 183 15.27 -17.66 -1.63
CA ALA A 183 15.94 -16.51 -2.22
C ALA A 183 15.87 -16.51 -3.76
N PHE A 184 16.12 -17.64 -4.40
CA PHE A 184 16.05 -17.80 -5.86
C PHE A 184 14.63 -17.67 -6.42
N TYR A 185 13.60 -17.83 -5.60
CA TYR A 185 12.25 -17.49 -6.02
C TYR A 185 12.03 -15.97 -6.07
N PHE A 186 12.48 -15.24 -5.04
CA PHE A 186 12.19 -13.80 -4.90
C PHE A 186 13.16 -12.88 -5.63
N LEU A 187 14.43 -13.27 -5.81
CA LEU A 187 15.43 -12.44 -6.50
C LEU A 187 15.05 -12.17 -7.97
N PRO A 188 14.70 -13.17 -8.80
CA PRO A 188 14.25 -12.94 -10.17
C PRO A 188 12.93 -12.17 -10.24
N PHE A 189 12.02 -12.42 -9.30
CA PHE A 189 10.77 -11.66 -9.17
C PHE A 189 11.07 -10.17 -8.98
N HIS A 190 11.94 -9.79 -8.05
CA HIS A 190 12.34 -8.40 -7.86
C HIS A 190 13.11 -7.85 -9.06
N PHE A 191 13.96 -8.66 -9.70
CA PHE A 191 14.69 -8.26 -10.91
C PHE A 191 13.77 -7.87 -12.05
N ASN A 192 12.63 -8.55 -12.17
CA ASN A 192 11.57 -8.16 -13.10
C ASN A 192 10.99 -6.76 -12.82
N PHE A 193 11.26 -6.11 -11.68
CA PHE A 193 10.89 -4.71 -11.43
C PHE A 193 12.08 -3.76 -11.56
N LEU A 194 13.21 -4.05 -10.91
CA LEU A 194 14.36 -3.12 -10.88
C LEU A 194 14.96 -2.87 -12.28
N HIS A 195 14.90 -3.85 -13.18
CA HIS A 195 15.37 -3.65 -14.57
C HIS A 195 14.52 -2.63 -15.35
N ARG A 196 13.33 -2.27 -14.85
CA ARG A 196 12.45 -1.26 -15.46
C ARG A 196 12.79 0.16 -15.04
N TRP A 197 13.69 0.33 -14.06
CA TRP A 197 14.16 1.64 -13.67
C TRP A 197 14.81 2.34 -14.87
N ARG A 198 14.46 3.62 -15.01
CA ARG A 198 15.05 4.53 -15.97
C ARG A 198 15.10 5.93 -15.35
N PRO A 199 16.14 6.73 -15.62
CA PRO A 199 16.10 8.14 -15.28
C PRO A 199 14.92 8.81 -16.00
N LEU A 200 14.30 9.79 -15.32
CA LEU A 200 13.18 10.58 -15.83
C LEU A 200 13.63 12.00 -16.15
#